data_AF-A0A916GXV6-F1
#
_entry.id   AF-A0A916GXV6-F1
#
_cell.length_a   1.000
_cell.length_b   1.000
_cell.length_c   1.000
_cell.angle_alpha   90.00
_cell.angle_beta   90.00
_cell.angle_gamma   90.00
#
_symmetry.space_group_name_H-M   'P 1'
#
loop_
_entity.id
_entity.type
_entity.pdbx_description
1 polymer ?
#
loop_
_entity_poly.entity_id
_entity_poly.type
_entity_poly.pdbx_seq_one_letter_code
_entity_poly.pdbx_strand_id
1 'polypeptide(L)'
;MAKTLTLERILQSQGFGTRKGCRRLILAGEVAVAGATMEDPDAAFDPEGLEFSVGGEDWRYREHVYVALHKPANFECSRKPSHHPGVLTLLPDPFRERDVQPVGRLDHDTTGLLLLSDDGAFIHAQSSPKRHVPKLY
;
A
#
# COMPACT_ATOMS: atom_id res chain seq x y z
N MET A 1 -2.15 25.18 -2.54
CA MET A 1 -0.73 24.99 -2.92
C MET A 1 -0.56 23.50 -3.17
N ALA A 2 -0.02 23.12 -4.33
CA ALA A 2 0.29 21.72 -4.59
C ALA A 2 1.30 21.21 -3.56
N LYS A 3 1.01 20.09 -2.91
CA LYS A 3 1.87 19.50 -1.88
C LYS A 3 3.00 18.75 -2.58
N THR A 4 4.12 19.42 -2.83
CA THR A 4 5.28 18.77 -3.44
C THR A 4 5.94 17.80 -2.45
N LEU A 5 6.31 16.61 -2.93
CA LEU A 5 7.02 15.58 -2.17
C LEU A 5 8.35 15.26 -2.84
N THR A 6 9.38 14.96 -2.04
CA THR A 6 10.65 14.47 -2.58
C THR A 6 10.47 13.07 -3.15
N LEU A 7 11.26 12.71 -4.17
CA LEU A 7 11.20 11.41 -4.84
C LEU A 7 11.44 10.26 -3.85
N GLU A 8 12.36 10.42 -2.91
CA GLU A 8 12.55 9.46 -1.80
C GLU A 8 11.25 9.21 -1.04
N ARG A 9 10.53 10.28 -0.66
CA ARG A 9 9.28 10.19 0.12
C ARG A 9 8.16 9.61 -0.70
N ILE A 10 8.12 9.92 -2.00
CA ILE A 10 7.20 9.30 -2.96
C ILE A 10 7.40 7.79 -2.93
N LEU A 11 8.60 7.30 -3.25
CA LEU A 11 8.87 5.85 -3.29
C LEU A 11 8.60 5.16 -1.95
N GLN A 12 9.01 5.78 -0.84
CA GLN A 12 8.74 5.24 0.49
C GLN A 12 7.23 5.10 0.72
N SER A 13 6.44 6.14 0.41
CA SER A 13 4.99 6.11 0.56
C SER A 13 4.30 5.11 -0.36
N GLN A 14 4.95 4.71 -1.46
CA GLN A 14 4.45 3.73 -2.40
C GLN A 14 4.85 2.29 -2.07
N GLY A 15 5.65 2.07 -1.01
CA GLY A 15 6.00 0.73 -0.54
C GLY A 15 7.29 0.16 -1.12
N PHE A 16 8.16 0.97 -1.71
CA PHE A 16 9.46 0.50 -2.23
C PHE A 16 10.53 0.34 -1.12
N GLY A 17 10.09 0.22 0.13
CA GLY A 17 10.91 -0.03 1.31
C GLY A 17 11.30 1.23 2.09
N THR A 18 12.36 1.09 2.89
CA THR A 18 12.83 2.18 3.76
C THR A 18 13.33 3.38 2.96
N ARG A 19 13.37 4.58 3.58
CA ARG A 19 13.96 5.80 2.97
C ARG A 19 15.37 5.55 2.41
N LYS A 20 16.23 4.87 3.17
CA LYS A 20 17.58 4.50 2.72
C LYS A 20 17.55 3.58 1.49
N GLY A 21 16.62 2.62 1.46
CA GLY A 21 16.39 1.76 0.30
C GLY A 21 15.95 2.54 -0.92
N CYS A 22 15.00 3.45 -0.76
CA CYS A 22 14.49 4.32 -1.82
C CYS A 22 15.60 5.22 -2.40
N ARG A 23 16.41 5.87 -1.55
CA ARG A 23 17.57 6.65 -2.02
C ARG A 23 18.53 5.79 -2.85
N ARG A 24 18.77 4.55 -2.43
CA ARG A 24 19.65 3.63 -3.15
C ARG A 24 19.09 3.27 -4.52
N LEU A 25 17.78 3.05 -4.65
CA LEU A 25 17.14 2.80 -5.95
C LEU A 25 17.33 4.00 -6.88
N ILE A 26 17.08 5.20 -6.39
CA ILE A 26 17.22 6.45 -7.16
C ILE A 26 18.69 6.63 -7.61
N LEU A 27 19.64 6.56 -6.68
CA LEU A 27 21.06 6.72 -6.98
C LEU A 27 21.65 5.62 -7.87
N ALA A 28 20.97 4.47 -7.99
CA ALA A 28 21.34 3.40 -8.91
C ALA A 28 20.77 3.60 -10.32
N GLY A 29 19.98 4.66 -10.57
CA GLY A 29 19.34 4.90 -11.85
C GLY A 29 18.15 3.98 -12.13
N GLU A 30 17.62 3.30 -11.11
CA GLU A 30 16.51 2.34 -11.24
C GLU A 30 15.13 3.02 -11.28
N VAL A 31 15.09 4.34 -11.11
CA VAL A 31 13.84 5.11 -11.01
C VAL A 31 13.77 6.11 -12.14
N ALA A 32 12.64 6.18 -12.84
CA ALA A 32 12.40 7.20 -13.84
C ALA A 32 11.07 7.92 -13.61
N VAL A 33 11.00 9.20 -13.96
CA VAL A 33 9.77 10.00 -13.93
C VAL A 33 9.59 10.59 -15.32
N ALA A 34 8.40 10.40 -15.92
CA ALA A 34 8.12 10.81 -17.30
C ALA A 34 9.17 10.33 -18.33
N GLY A 35 9.71 9.13 -18.12
CA GLY A 35 10.73 8.51 -18.99
C GLY A 35 12.17 9.02 -18.80
N ALA A 36 12.41 9.97 -17.90
CA ALA A 36 13.75 10.42 -17.54
C ALA A 36 14.24 9.70 -16.28
N THR A 37 15.40 9.03 -16.37
CA THR A 37 16.07 8.43 -15.21
C THR A 37 16.42 9.50 -14.19
N MET A 38 16.10 9.22 -12.93
CA MET A 38 16.30 10.12 -11.80
C MET A 38 17.50 9.66 -10.98
N GLU A 39 18.37 10.61 -10.63
CA GLU A 39 19.56 10.37 -9.79
C GLU A 39 19.56 11.23 -8.51
N ASP A 40 18.61 12.16 -8.37
CA ASP A 40 18.47 13.03 -7.20
C ASP A 40 17.30 12.57 -6.32
N PRO A 41 17.56 12.01 -5.11
CA PRO A 41 16.50 11.59 -4.20
C PRO A 41 15.66 12.74 -3.63
N ASP A 42 16.22 13.96 -3.64
CA ASP A 42 15.62 15.15 -3.05
C ASP A 42 14.84 15.96 -4.10
N ALA A 43 14.87 15.54 -5.38
CA ALA A 43 14.03 16.05 -6.45
C ALA A 43 12.55 15.99 -6.04
N ALA A 44 11.84 17.10 -6.25
CA ALA A 44 10.51 17.30 -5.71
C ALA A 44 9.46 17.30 -6.82
N PHE A 45 8.42 16.48 -6.66
CA PHE A 45 7.34 16.32 -7.64
C PHE A 45 5.97 16.56 -6.99
N ASP A 46 5.02 17.01 -7.81
CA ASP A 46 3.61 16.97 -7.44
C ASP A 46 3.14 15.50 -7.51
N PRO A 47 2.66 14.92 -6.41
CA PRO A 47 2.13 13.55 -6.42
C PRO A 47 0.83 13.40 -7.22
N GLU A 48 0.10 14.48 -7.46
CA GLU A 48 -1.18 14.42 -8.16
C GLU A 48 -0.97 13.97 -9.62
N GLY A 49 -1.49 12.79 -9.96
CA GLY A 49 -1.34 12.23 -11.31
C GLY A 49 0.08 11.78 -11.66
N LEU A 50 1.01 11.74 -10.70
CA LEU A 50 2.39 11.36 -10.95
C LEU A 50 2.50 9.91 -11.42
N GLU A 51 3.16 9.73 -12.55
CA GLU A 51 3.59 8.45 -13.09
C GLU A 51 5.11 8.37 -13.03
N PHE A 52 5.61 7.22 -12.59
CA PHE A 52 7.03 6.94 -12.42
C PHE A 52 7.26 5.45 -12.66
N SER A 53 8.49 5.05 -12.96
CA SER A 53 8.85 3.64 -13.07
C SER A 53 9.97 3.27 -12.10
N VAL A 54 9.97 2.01 -11.68
CA VAL A 54 11.02 1.43 -10.83
C VAL A 54 11.43 0.09 -11.44
N GLY A 55 12.71 -0.08 -11.77
CA GLY A 55 13.21 -1.28 -12.43
C GLY A 55 12.56 -1.55 -13.80
N GLY A 56 12.08 -0.49 -14.47
CA GLY A 56 11.37 -0.58 -15.76
C GLY A 56 9.88 -0.94 -15.67
N GLU A 57 9.32 -1.14 -14.47
CA GLU A 57 7.88 -1.32 -14.29
C GLU A 57 7.22 0.03 -14.00
N ASP A 58 6.12 0.35 -14.68
CA ASP A 58 5.39 1.62 -14.53
C ASP A 58 4.43 1.59 -13.34
N TRP A 59 4.44 2.67 -12.57
CA TRP A 59 3.63 2.89 -11.38
C TRP A 59 2.96 4.24 -11.43
N ARG A 60 1.76 4.30 -10.85
CA ARG A 60 1.03 5.54 -10.61
C ARG A 60 1.01 5.82 -9.12
N TYR A 61 1.33 7.05 -8.74
CA TYR A 61 1.22 7.48 -7.35
C TYR A 61 -0.21 7.31 -6.83
N ARG A 62 -0.31 6.71 -5.64
CA ARG A 62 -1.54 6.58 -4.86
C ARG A 62 -1.30 7.15 -3.47
N GLU A 63 -2.07 8.16 -3.08
CA GLU A 63 -2.06 8.66 -1.71
C GLU A 63 -2.55 7.57 -0.74
N HIS A 64 -3.64 6.90 -1.13
CA HIS A 64 -4.21 5.77 -0.41
C HIS A 64 -4.47 4.59 -1.35
N VAL A 65 -4.41 3.39 -0.78
CA VAL A 65 -4.70 2.13 -1.46
C VAL A 65 -5.97 1.52 -0.89
N TYR A 66 -6.81 0.97 -1.77
CA TYR A 66 -8.03 0.25 -1.42
C TYR A 66 -8.04 -1.07 -2.18
N VAL A 67 -8.04 -2.18 -1.46
CA VAL A 67 -8.00 -3.53 -2.03
C VAL A 67 -9.27 -4.27 -1.66
N ALA A 68 -9.89 -4.91 -2.65
CA ALA A 68 -10.92 -5.91 -2.43
C ALA A 68 -10.30 -7.30 -2.65
N LEU A 69 -10.10 -8.04 -1.55
CA LEU A 69 -9.55 -9.38 -1.58
C LEU A 69 -10.69 -10.39 -1.39
N HIS A 70 -10.79 -11.38 -2.29
CA HIS A 70 -11.52 -12.59 -1.96
C HIS A 70 -10.63 -13.44 -1.04
N LYS A 71 -10.85 -13.35 0.27
CA LYS A 71 -10.08 -14.06 1.28
C LYS A 71 -10.30 -15.57 1.14
N PRO A 72 -9.23 -16.38 1.01
CA PRO A 72 -9.33 -17.84 1.09
C PRO A 72 -9.46 -18.32 2.56
N ALA A 73 -9.88 -19.57 2.72
CA ALA A 73 -9.88 -20.23 4.03
C ALA A 73 -8.45 -20.52 4.49
N ASN A 74 -8.27 -20.76 5.79
CA ASN A 74 -6.98 -21.02 6.47
C ASN A 74 -6.03 -19.82 6.54
N PHE A 75 -6.56 -18.58 6.55
CA PHE A 75 -5.76 -17.35 6.69
C PHE A 75 -6.31 -16.44 7.79
N GLU A 76 -5.44 -15.83 8.58
CA GLU A 76 -5.80 -14.88 9.63
C GLU A 76 -5.84 -13.43 9.13
N CYS A 77 -6.85 -12.66 9.52
CA CYS A 77 -6.92 -11.21 9.27
C CYS A 77 -6.04 -10.38 10.23
N SER A 78 -5.10 -10.99 10.96
CA SER A 78 -4.25 -10.31 11.93
C SER A 78 -2.99 -9.71 11.26
N ARG A 79 -2.52 -8.57 11.78
CA ARG A 79 -1.21 -8.00 11.45
C ARG A 79 -0.05 -8.80 12.05
N LYS A 80 -0.32 -9.56 13.10
CA LYS A 80 0.62 -10.46 13.78
C LYS A 80 -0.06 -11.80 13.93
N PRO A 81 -0.19 -12.56 12.84
CA PRO A 81 -0.83 -13.86 12.89
C PRO A 81 0.04 -14.83 13.72
N SER A 82 -0.58 -15.78 14.42
CA SER A 82 0.15 -16.72 15.29
C SER A 82 -0.11 -18.19 15.00
N HIS A 83 -1.25 -18.55 14.41
CA HIS A 83 -1.62 -19.96 14.18
C HIS A 83 -1.70 -20.30 12.68
N HIS A 84 -2.12 -19.36 11.84
CA HIS A 84 -2.21 -19.50 10.39
C HIS A 84 -1.50 -18.37 9.66
N PRO A 85 -1.15 -18.51 8.37
CA PRO A 85 -0.62 -17.40 7.59
C PRO A 85 -1.55 -16.18 7.59
N GLY A 86 -0.98 -14.98 7.67
CA GLY A 86 -1.77 -13.74 7.64
C GLY A 86 -2.21 -13.39 6.23
N VAL A 87 -3.38 -12.77 6.08
CA VAL A 87 -3.92 -12.34 4.77
C VAL A 87 -2.99 -11.38 4.01
N LEU A 88 -2.12 -10.64 4.71
CA LEU A 88 -1.14 -9.74 4.08
C LEU A 88 -0.05 -10.49 3.30
N THR A 89 0.16 -11.78 3.60
CA THR A 89 1.10 -12.62 2.84
C THR A 89 0.62 -12.87 1.40
N LEU A 90 -0.68 -12.69 1.14
CA LEU A 90 -1.29 -12.82 -0.18
C LEU A 90 -1.09 -11.58 -1.08
N LEU A 91 -0.62 -10.46 -0.51
CA LEU A 91 -0.42 -9.22 -1.25
C LEU A 91 1.03 -9.08 -1.76
N PRO A 92 1.26 -8.35 -2.86
CA PRO A 92 2.61 -7.97 -3.29
C PRO A 92 3.35 -7.14 -2.21
N ASP A 93 4.68 -7.18 -2.24
CA ASP A 93 5.53 -6.50 -1.24
C ASP A 93 5.22 -5.01 -1.04
N PRO A 94 4.98 -4.20 -2.09
CA PRO A 94 4.69 -2.77 -1.89
C PRO A 94 3.47 -2.52 -1.00
N PHE A 95 2.45 -3.38 -1.06
CA PHE A 95 1.26 -3.23 -0.21
C PHE A 95 1.59 -3.49 1.27
N ARG A 96 2.47 -4.45 1.54
CA ARG A 96 2.91 -4.77 2.91
C ARG A 96 3.74 -3.63 3.50
N GLU A 97 4.66 -3.07 2.70
CA GLU A 97 5.53 -1.96 3.11
C GLU A 97 4.75 -0.65 3.31
N ARG A 98 3.61 -0.48 2.64
CA ARG A 98 2.66 0.64 2.83
C ARG A 98 1.82 0.57 4.10
N ASP A 99 2.04 -0.44 4.94
CA ASP A 99 1.26 -0.67 6.15
C ASP A 99 -0.25 -0.94 5.91
N VAL A 100 -0.62 -1.53 4.77
CA VAL A 100 -2.00 -1.90 4.46
C VAL A 100 -2.58 -2.83 5.53
N GLN A 101 -3.84 -2.59 5.91
CA GLN A 101 -4.53 -3.27 7.00
C GLN A 101 -5.91 -3.79 6.56
N PRO A 102 -6.36 -4.94 7.07
CA PRO A 102 -7.72 -5.41 6.89
C PRO A 102 -8.76 -4.46 7.52
N VAL A 103 -9.85 -4.24 6.79
CA VAL A 103 -11.02 -3.51 7.26
C VAL A 103 -11.97 -4.50 7.92
N GLY A 104 -11.90 -4.60 9.25
CA GLY A 104 -12.60 -5.64 9.98
C GLY A 104 -11.90 -7.00 9.85
N ARG A 105 -12.61 -8.08 10.19
CA ARG A 105 -12.04 -9.43 10.26
C ARG A 105 -13.04 -10.46 9.77
N LEU A 106 -12.52 -11.48 9.10
CA LEU A 106 -13.19 -12.76 8.86
C LEU A 106 -12.45 -13.82 9.68
N ASP A 107 -13.15 -14.85 10.13
CA ASP A 107 -12.53 -15.98 10.80
C ASP A 107 -11.60 -16.73 9.83
N HIS A 108 -10.67 -17.51 10.39
CA HIS A 108 -9.59 -18.12 9.61
C HIS A 108 -10.11 -19.02 8.47
N ASP A 109 -11.15 -19.79 8.75
CA ASP A 109 -11.89 -20.71 7.88
C ASP A 109 -12.98 -20.04 7.03
N THR A 110 -13.37 -18.80 7.34
CA THR A 110 -14.33 -18.03 6.55
C THR A 110 -13.71 -17.49 5.26
N THR A 111 -14.42 -17.64 4.14
CA THR A 111 -14.05 -17.08 2.83
C THR A 111 -14.91 -15.86 2.48
N GLY A 112 -14.53 -15.12 1.44
CA GLY A 112 -15.34 -14.04 0.88
C GLY A 112 -14.65 -12.69 0.86
N LEU A 113 -15.43 -11.62 0.74
CA LEU A 113 -14.91 -10.26 0.57
C LEU A 113 -14.24 -9.76 1.86
N LEU A 114 -12.96 -9.43 1.76
CA LEU A 114 -12.20 -8.68 2.76
C LEU A 114 -11.64 -7.42 2.11
N LEU A 115 -12.00 -6.25 2.64
CA LEU A 115 -11.40 -4.99 2.22
C LEU A 115 -10.09 -4.77 2.97
N LEU A 116 -9.08 -4.19 2.31
CA LEU A 116 -7.84 -3.73 2.94
C LEU A 116 -7.49 -2.32 2.48
N SER A 117 -6.86 -1.53 3.34
CA SER A 117 -6.44 -0.16 3.00
C SER A 117 -5.29 0.33 3.88
N ASP A 118 -4.59 1.39 3.47
CA ASP A 118 -3.68 2.19 4.29
C ASP A 118 -4.35 3.52 4.76
N ASP A 119 -5.61 3.78 4.38
CA ASP A 119 -6.40 4.91 4.87
C ASP A 119 -7.05 4.57 6.23
N GLY A 120 -6.43 5.04 7.30
CA GLY A 120 -6.92 4.88 8.67
C GLY A 120 -8.33 5.45 8.91
N ALA A 121 -8.69 6.56 8.24
CA ALA A 121 -10.01 7.15 8.38
C ALA A 121 -11.08 6.26 7.74
N PHE A 122 -10.79 5.73 6.54
CA PHE A 122 -11.65 4.74 5.88
C PHE A 122 -11.77 3.45 6.70
N ILE A 123 -10.65 2.88 7.16
CA ILE A 123 -10.64 1.66 7.99
C ILE A 123 -11.54 1.86 9.22
N HIS A 124 -11.35 2.96 9.96
CA HIS A 124 -12.16 3.26 11.13
C HIS A 124 -13.64 3.47 10.76
N ALA A 125 -13.92 4.18 9.67
CA ALA A 125 -15.29 4.42 9.22
C ALA A 125 -16.05 3.12 8.86
N GLN A 126 -15.37 2.12 8.30
CA GLN A 126 -16.00 0.87 7.89
C GLN A 126 -16.05 -0.18 9.00
N SER A 127 -15.08 -0.16 9.92
CA SER A 127 -14.98 -1.16 11.00
C SER A 127 -15.63 -0.73 12.32
N SER A 128 -15.88 0.57 12.53
CA SER A 128 -16.43 1.07 13.79
C SER A 128 -17.82 0.47 14.10
N PRO A 129 -18.02 -0.13 15.30
CA PRO A 129 -19.32 -0.65 15.70
C PRO A 129 -20.43 0.39 15.71
N LYS A 130 -20.08 1.66 15.94
CA LYS A 130 -21.03 2.79 16.02
C LYS A 130 -21.67 3.14 14.68
N ARG A 131 -21.09 2.70 13.55
CA ARG A 131 -21.53 3.10 12.21
C ARG A 131 -22.51 2.13 11.56
N HIS A 132 -22.75 0.96 12.17
CA HIS A 132 -23.74 -0.03 11.70
C HIS A 132 -23.67 -0.33 10.19
N VAL A 133 -22.45 -0.38 9.62
CA VAL A 133 -22.27 -0.67 8.19
C VAL A 133 -22.79 -2.09 7.90
N PRO A 134 -23.81 -2.24 7.04
CA PRO A 134 -24.41 -3.54 6.75
C PRO A 134 -23.42 -4.46 6.03
N LYS A 135 -23.50 -5.75 6.32
CA LYS A 135 -22.67 -6.80 5.74
C LYS A 135 -23.58 -7.94 5.31
N LEU A 136 -23.41 -8.41 4.10
CA LEU A 136 -24.11 -9.56 3.55
C LEU A 136 -23.13 -10.73 3.51
N TYR A 137 -23.59 -11.89 3.94
CA TYR A 137 -22.82 -13.13 4.03
C TYR A 137 -23.52 -14.20 3.20
#